data_AF-F6HN13-F1
#
_entry.id   AF-F6HN13-F1
#
_cell.length_a   1.000
_cell.length_b   1.000
_cell.length_c   1.000
_cell.angle_alpha   90.00
_cell.angle_beta   90.00
_cell.angle_gamma   90.00
#
_symmetry.space_group_name_H-M   'P 1'
#
loop_
_entity.id
_entity.type
_entity.pdbx_description
1 polymer ?
#
loop_
_entity_poly.entity_id
_entity_poly.type
_entity_poly.pdbx_seq_one_letter_code
_entity_poly.pdbx_strand_id
1 'polypeptide(L)'
;MVKYSRESDNPTKFCKTRDSDFRVHFKNTRETTDATSRLLLTMAREYLEDAPVHEQAMPFTRFCRGVGRTAQAKNRHSNGQGCSSVKSVKYILVLLKHAESNADLKGLDVNSPYISHIQVTQA
;
A
#
# COMPACT_ATOMS: atom_id res chain seq x y z
N MET A 1 -24.01 -6.00 -3.07
CA MET A 1 -22.74 -5.77 -3.82
C MET A 1 -22.03 -4.58 -3.19
N VAL A 2 -20.75 -4.70 -2.85
CA VAL A 2 -20.01 -3.64 -2.15
C VAL A 2 -19.64 -2.53 -3.15
N LYS A 3 -19.95 -1.28 -2.81
CA LYS A 3 -19.63 -0.11 -3.65
C LYS A 3 -18.13 0.23 -3.53
N TYR A 4 -17.43 0.23 -4.65
CA TYR A 4 -16.04 0.68 -4.73
C TYR A 4 -15.98 2.18 -4.95
N SER A 5 -14.88 2.82 -4.52
CA SER A 5 -14.69 4.27 -4.71
C SER A 5 -14.34 4.62 -6.16
N ARG A 6 -13.64 3.73 -6.86
CA ARG A 6 -13.26 3.88 -8.25
C ARG A 6 -13.63 2.63 -9.02
N GLU A 7 -14.26 2.83 -10.17
CA GLU A 7 -14.52 1.77 -11.14
C GLU A 7 -13.44 1.78 -12.22
N SER A 8 -13.14 0.60 -12.74
CA SER A 8 -12.16 0.39 -13.80
C SER A 8 -12.88 0.45 -15.14
N ASP A 9 -12.27 1.11 -16.13
CA ASP A 9 -12.83 1.20 -17.48
C ASP A 9 -13.02 -0.20 -18.11
N ASN A 10 -12.13 -1.15 -17.80
CA ASN A 10 -12.16 -2.52 -18.32
C ASN A 10 -12.20 -3.58 -17.18
N PRO A 11 -13.35 -4.07 -16.74
CA PRO A 11 -13.45 -4.93 -15.54
C PRO A 11 -12.73 -6.29 -15.66
N THR A 12 -12.44 -6.75 -16.88
CA THR A 12 -11.72 -7.99 -17.17
C THR A 12 -10.22 -7.89 -16.92
N LYS A 13 -9.63 -6.70 -17.07
CA LYS A 13 -8.18 -6.46 -16.92
C LYS A 13 -7.76 -6.06 -15.50
N PHE A 14 -8.72 -5.81 -14.60
CA PHE A 14 -8.45 -5.33 -13.26
C PHE A 14 -8.98 -6.30 -12.20
N CYS A 15 -8.14 -6.66 -11.23
CA CYS A 15 -8.59 -7.25 -9.98
C CYS A 15 -8.99 -6.14 -8.98
N LYS A 16 -9.90 -6.45 -8.05
CA LYS A 16 -10.36 -5.53 -7.02
C LYS A 16 -10.31 -6.24 -5.68
N THR A 17 -9.89 -5.52 -4.66
CA THR A 17 -9.96 -5.93 -3.26
C THR A 17 -10.43 -4.75 -2.43
N ARG A 18 -11.15 -5.07 -1.37
CA ARG A 18 -11.56 -4.09 -0.36
C ARG A 18 -11.72 -4.83 0.94
N ASP A 19 -11.32 -4.15 1.99
CA ASP A 19 -11.39 -4.58 3.35
C ASP A 19 -11.90 -3.36 4.17
N SER A 20 -12.85 -3.54 5.09
CA SER A 20 -13.42 -2.48 5.95
C SER A 20 -13.19 -2.71 7.44
N ASP A 21 -13.28 -1.64 8.24
CA ASP A 21 -13.31 -1.66 9.72
C ASP A 21 -12.03 -2.16 10.42
N PHE A 22 -10.87 -1.82 9.85
CA PHE A 22 -9.57 -2.16 10.44
C PHE A 22 -9.12 -1.16 11.49
N ARG A 23 -8.77 -1.68 12.67
CA ARG A 23 -8.21 -0.90 13.78
C ARG A 23 -6.73 -0.58 13.55
N VAL A 24 -6.43 0.28 12.58
CA VAL A 24 -5.08 0.77 12.25
C VAL A 24 -5.05 2.30 12.26
N HIS A 25 -3.86 2.88 12.39
CA HIS A 25 -3.72 4.33 12.39
C HIS A 25 -3.91 4.87 10.97
N PHE A 26 -5.04 5.56 10.74
CA PHE A 26 -5.44 6.06 9.41
C PHE A 26 -4.32 6.80 8.67
N LYS A 27 -3.66 7.75 9.35
CA LYS A 27 -2.61 8.57 8.72
C LYS A 27 -1.43 7.72 8.26
N ASN A 28 -0.99 6.76 9.07
CA ASN A 28 0.17 5.92 8.75
C ASN A 28 -0.16 4.97 7.61
N THR A 29 -1.37 4.40 7.61
CA THR A 29 -1.83 3.54 6.53
C THR A 29 -1.92 4.32 5.22
N ARG A 30 -2.44 5.56 5.22
CA ARG A 30 -2.46 6.40 4.01
C ARG A 30 -1.06 6.63 3.44
N GLU A 31 -0.07 6.98 4.27
CA GLU A 31 1.30 7.22 3.79
C GLU A 31 1.96 5.92 3.29
N THR A 32 1.75 4.80 3.98
CA THR A 32 2.25 3.48 3.56
C THR A 32 1.65 3.08 2.20
N THR A 33 0.35 3.30 2.04
CA THR A 33 -0.38 3.05 0.78
C THR A 33 0.12 3.94 -0.36
N ASP A 34 0.37 5.22 -0.10
CA ASP A 34 0.93 6.18 -1.07
C ASP A 34 2.31 5.74 -1.56
N ALA A 35 3.16 5.24 -0.64
CA ALA A 35 4.50 4.75 -0.94
C ALA A 35 4.52 3.49 -1.83
N THR A 36 3.49 2.66 -1.74
CA THR A 36 3.34 1.44 -2.58
C THR A 36 2.59 1.68 -3.88
N SER A 37 2.02 2.88 -4.07
CA SER A 37 1.26 3.21 -5.26
C SER A 37 2.15 3.16 -6.50
N ARG A 38 1.62 2.65 -7.63
CA ARG A 38 2.31 2.54 -8.92
C ARG A 38 3.53 1.61 -8.95
N LEU A 39 3.76 0.83 -7.89
CA LEU A 39 4.76 -0.22 -7.91
C LEU A 39 4.20 -1.51 -8.52
N LEU A 40 5.11 -2.31 -9.08
CA LEU A 40 4.86 -3.72 -9.38
C LEU A 40 4.53 -4.47 -8.08
N LEU A 41 3.64 -5.46 -8.15
CA LEU A 41 3.17 -6.18 -6.96
C LEU A 41 4.33 -6.86 -6.23
N THR A 42 5.26 -7.47 -6.96
CA THR A 42 6.49 -8.08 -6.43
C THR A 42 7.34 -7.08 -5.65
N MET A 43 7.67 -5.95 -6.27
CA MET A 43 8.45 -4.88 -5.63
C MET A 43 7.73 -4.27 -4.43
N ALA A 44 6.40 -4.15 -4.49
CA ALA A 44 5.59 -3.65 -3.38
C ALA A 44 5.61 -4.60 -2.18
N ARG A 45 5.58 -5.92 -2.42
CA ARG A 45 5.71 -6.94 -1.38
C ARG A 45 7.06 -6.85 -0.69
N GLU A 46 8.15 -6.91 -1.46
CA GLU A 46 9.52 -6.84 -0.93
C GLU A 46 9.71 -5.58 -0.08
N TYR A 47 9.28 -4.42 -0.60
CA TYR A 47 9.37 -3.15 0.12
C TYR A 47 8.61 -3.14 1.45
N LEU A 48 7.47 -3.82 1.53
CA LEU A 48 6.68 -3.93 2.76
C LEU A 48 7.23 -5.00 3.71
N GLU A 49 7.90 -6.04 3.21
CA GLU A 49 8.56 -7.07 4.03
C GLU A 49 9.85 -6.56 4.70
N ASP A 50 10.54 -5.59 4.09
CA ASP A 50 11.73 -4.93 4.65
C ASP A 50 11.40 -3.92 5.76
N ALA A 51 10.17 -3.39 5.77
CA ALA A 51 9.72 -2.39 6.74
C ALA A 51 9.69 -2.88 8.21
N PRO A 52 9.24 -4.11 8.56
CA PRO A 52 9.35 -4.64 9.92
C PRO A 52 10.79 -4.91 10.37
N VAL A 53 11.72 -5.11 9.43
CA VAL A 53 13.16 -5.26 9.71
C VAL A 53 13.83 -3.90 9.92
N HIS A 54 13.09 -2.80 9.72
CA HIS A 54 13.60 -1.43 9.78
C HIS A 54 14.70 -1.13 8.75
N GLU A 55 14.78 -1.89 7.66
CA GLU A 55 15.70 -1.59 6.55
C GLU A 55 15.14 -0.48 5.66
N GLN A 56 13.81 -0.45 5.52
CA GLN A 56 13.08 0.55 4.75
C GLN A 56 12.09 1.32 5.64
N ALA A 57 11.93 2.61 5.33
CA ALA A 57 10.98 3.50 5.99
C ALA A 57 9.96 4.03 4.98
N MET A 58 8.70 4.15 5.42
CA MET A 58 7.65 4.74 4.60
C MET A 58 7.78 6.27 4.67
N PRO A 59 7.94 6.96 3.53
CA PRO A 59 7.99 8.42 3.51
C PRO A 59 6.64 9.00 3.87
N PHE A 60 6.63 10.04 4.70
CA PHE A 60 5.41 10.79 5.00
C PHE A 60 5.35 12.00 4.06
N THR A 61 4.31 12.13 3.25
CA THR A 61 4.16 13.23 2.30
C THR A 61 3.13 14.26 2.76
N ARG A 62 2.01 13.83 3.35
CA ARG A 62 0.93 14.74 3.78
C ARG A 62 0.94 14.98 5.29
N PHE A 63 1.05 13.92 6.09
CA PHE A 63 0.93 14.02 7.55
C PHE A 63 2.27 14.32 8.26
N CYS A 64 2.88 15.46 7.95
CA CYS A 64 4.29 15.76 8.25
C CYS A 64 4.56 16.58 9.53
N ARG A 65 3.52 17.02 10.24
CA ARG A 65 3.66 17.95 11.39
C ARG A 65 4.06 17.23 12.68
N GLY A 66 5.35 16.94 12.82
CA GLY A 66 5.92 16.31 14.03
C GLY A 66 6.40 14.86 13.85
N VAL A 67 6.56 14.41 12.60
CA VAL A 67 7.11 13.08 12.30
C VAL A 67 8.64 13.15 12.35
N GLY A 68 9.24 12.12 12.96
CA GLY A 68 10.70 11.93 12.99
C GLY A 68 11.31 11.84 11.59
N ARG A 69 12.59 12.17 11.49
CA ARG A 69 13.36 12.11 10.25
C ARG A 69 14.27 10.89 10.26
N THR A 70 14.35 10.20 9.12
CA THR A 70 15.17 9.00 8.96
C THR A 70 15.94 9.07 7.65
N ALA A 71 17.21 8.65 7.65
CA ALA A 71 18.04 8.65 6.44
C ALA A 71 17.42 7.81 5.31
N GLN A 72 16.79 6.67 5.64
CA GLN A 72 16.09 5.79 4.70
C GLN A 72 14.98 6.50 3.93
N ALA A 73 14.24 7.41 4.59
CA ALA A 73 13.17 8.16 3.95
C ALA A 73 13.69 9.19 2.94
N LYS A 74 14.94 9.66 3.09
CA LYS A 74 15.55 10.63 2.16
C LYS A 74 15.69 10.07 0.75
N ASN A 75 15.88 8.76 0.60
CA ASN A 75 16.02 8.11 -0.71
C ASN A 75 14.73 8.16 -1.52
N ARG A 76 13.57 8.32 -0.86
CA ARG A 76 12.24 8.28 -1.50
C ARG A 76 11.55 9.64 -1.51
N HIS A 77 11.87 10.53 -0.56
CA HIS A 77 11.22 11.84 -0.48
C HIS A 77 12.14 12.91 0.15
N SER A 78 12.05 14.13 -0.38
CA SER A 78 12.95 15.24 -0.04
C SER A 78 12.84 15.75 1.39
N ASN A 79 11.68 15.60 2.04
CA ASN A 79 11.49 16.04 3.42
C ASN A 79 12.23 15.18 4.47
N GLY A 80 12.70 13.99 4.08
CA GLY A 80 13.38 13.04 4.95
C GLY A 80 12.56 12.54 6.14
N GLN A 81 11.25 12.76 6.17
CA GLN A 81 10.36 12.31 7.22
C GLN A 81 9.78 10.95 6.88
N GLY A 82 9.86 10.01 7.82
CA GLY A 82 9.37 8.66 7.61
C GLY A 82 9.23 7.87 8.90
N CYS A 83 8.42 6.82 8.84
CA CYS A 83 8.22 5.90 9.96
C CYS A 83 7.99 4.49 9.42
N SER A 84 8.49 3.48 10.12
CA SER A 84 8.19 2.07 9.85
C SER A 84 6.98 1.64 10.69
N SER A 85 5.77 1.89 10.21
CA SER A 85 4.54 1.52 10.91
C SER A 85 4.17 0.04 10.68
N VAL A 86 4.73 -0.85 11.51
CA VAL A 86 4.61 -2.31 11.39
C VAL A 86 3.15 -2.79 11.26
N LYS A 87 2.23 -2.22 12.05
CA LYS A 87 0.81 -2.64 12.03
C LYS A 87 0.12 -2.33 10.69
N SER A 88 0.37 -1.15 10.14
CA SER A 88 -0.21 -0.73 8.86
C SER A 88 0.40 -1.50 7.69
N VAL A 89 1.70 -1.76 7.73
CA VAL A 89 2.43 -2.55 6.73
C VAL A 89 1.88 -3.98 6.65
N LYS A 90 1.78 -4.67 7.80
CA LYS A 90 1.24 -6.04 7.86
C LYS A 90 -0.15 -6.14 7.25
N TYR A 91 -0.97 -5.11 7.48
CA TYR A 91 -2.31 -5.06 6.94
C TYR A 91 -2.34 -4.89 5.42
N ILE A 92 -1.50 -4.00 4.87
CA ILE A 92 -1.40 -3.81 3.42
C ILE A 92 -0.84 -5.07 2.75
N LEU A 93 0.10 -5.78 3.37
CA LEU A 93 0.58 -7.08 2.87
C LEU A 93 -0.54 -8.11 2.73
N VAL A 94 -1.43 -8.19 3.73
CA VAL A 94 -2.61 -9.07 3.66
C VAL A 94 -3.53 -8.65 2.51
N LEU A 95 -3.76 -7.35 2.33
CA LEU A 95 -4.60 -6.82 1.25
C LEU A 95 -4.01 -7.11 -0.15
N LEU A 96 -2.69 -7.03 -0.30
CA LEU A 96 -2.00 -7.39 -1.55
C LEU A 96 -2.10 -8.88 -1.84
N LYS A 97 -1.98 -9.74 -0.82
CA LYS A 97 -2.19 -11.19 -0.96
C LYS A 97 -3.61 -11.52 -1.41
N HIS A 98 -4.62 -10.83 -0.87
CA HIS A 98 -6.00 -10.95 -1.36
C HIS A 98 -6.13 -10.53 -2.83
N ALA A 99 -5.34 -9.53 -3.28
CA ALA A 99 -5.41 -9.04 -4.65
C ALA A 99 -4.82 -10.04 -5.66
N GLU A 100 -3.77 -10.75 -5.26
CA GLU A 100 -3.22 -11.86 -6.04
C GLU A 100 -4.21 -13.01 -6.17
N SER A 101 -4.77 -13.48 -5.05
CA SER A 101 -5.77 -14.55 -5.10
C SER A 101 -6.98 -14.17 -5.96
N ASN A 102 -7.39 -12.90 -5.94
CA ASN A 102 -8.46 -12.43 -6.83
C ASN A 102 -8.03 -12.30 -8.30
N ALA A 103 -6.74 -12.06 -8.58
CA ALA A 103 -6.20 -12.07 -9.94
C ALA A 103 -6.15 -13.51 -10.50
N ASP A 104 -5.72 -14.47 -9.68
CA ASP A 104 -5.72 -15.91 -9.99
C ASP A 104 -7.12 -16.41 -10.36
N LEU A 105 -8.11 -16.10 -9.51
CA LEU A 105 -9.50 -16.49 -9.73
C LEU A 105 -10.10 -15.90 -11.02
N LYS A 106 -9.57 -14.75 -11.47
CA LYS A 106 -9.98 -14.12 -12.73
C LYS A 106 -9.16 -14.58 -13.94
N GLY A 107 -8.12 -15.39 -13.74
CA GLY A 107 -7.21 -15.85 -14.80
C GLY A 107 -6.32 -14.75 -15.37
N LEU A 108 -5.99 -13.71 -14.59
CA LEU A 108 -4.95 -12.75 -14.98
C LEU A 108 -3.56 -13.31 -14.70
N ASP A 109 -2.57 -12.84 -15.45
CA ASP A 109 -1.17 -13.13 -15.14
C ASP A 109 -0.77 -12.45 -13.82
N VAL A 110 -0.23 -13.25 -12.89
CA VAL A 110 0.15 -12.87 -11.53
C VAL A 110 1.51 -12.19 -11.48
N ASN A 111 2.32 -12.34 -12.53
CA ASN A 111 3.71 -11.90 -12.53
C ASN A 111 3.88 -10.45 -13.00
N SER A 112 2.95 -9.95 -13.79
CA SER A 112 2.99 -8.59 -14.35
C SER A 112 2.08 -7.52 -13.70
N PRO A 113 1.26 -7.77 -12.65
CA PRO A 113 0.35 -6.76 -12.14
C PRO A 113 1.10 -5.67 -11.38
N TYR A 114 0.61 -4.45 -11.52
CA TYR A 114 1.06 -3.29 -10.76
C TYR A 114 -0.15 -2.62 -10.08
N ILE A 115 0.13 -1.89 -9.00
CA ILE A 115 -0.91 -1.20 -8.24
C ILE A 115 -1.30 0.07 -8.98
N SER A 116 -2.43 0.03 -9.70
CA SER A 116 -2.94 1.16 -10.48
C SER A 116 -3.60 2.24 -9.61
N HIS A 117 -4.34 1.82 -8.59
CA HIS A 117 -5.06 2.71 -7.70
C HIS A 117 -5.25 2.04 -6.34
N ILE A 118 -4.99 2.81 -5.29
CA ILE A 118 -5.20 2.39 -3.92
C ILE A 118 -5.68 3.60 -3.11
N GLN A 119 -6.62 3.38 -2.21
CA GLN A 119 -7.26 4.44 -1.42
C GLN A 119 -7.47 3.98 0.00
N VAL A 120 -7.29 4.90 0.94
CA VAL A 120 -7.60 4.71 2.36
C VAL A 120 -8.62 5.77 2.75
N THR A 121 -9.72 5.35 3.38
CA THR A 121 -10.74 6.22 3.97
C THR A 121 -10.87 5.92 5.46
N GLN A 122 -11.19 6.93 6.26
CA GLN A 122 -11.63 6.70 7.62
C GLN A 122 -13.06 6.14 7.58
N ALA A 123 -13.27 5.03 8.28
CA ALA A 123 -14.56 4.35 8.44
C ALA A 123 -15.18 4.72 9.79
#